data_AF-A0A087U3I5-F1
#
_entry.id   AF-A0A087U3I5-F1
#
_cell.length_a   1.000
_cell.length_b   1.000
_cell.length_c   1.000
_cell.angle_alpha   90.00
_cell.angle_beta   90.00
_cell.angle_gamma   90.00
#
_symmetry.space_group_name_H-M   'P 1'
#
loop_
_entity.id
_entity.type
_entity.pdbx_description
1 polymer ?
#
loop_
_entity_poly.entity_id
_entity_poly.type
_entity_poly.pdbx_seq_one_letter_code
_entity_poly.pdbx_strand_id
1 'polypeptide(L)'
;MLNGRTELHVYDRGSVTGDRYCEDVLLPHVRLFRGAIGQDLIFMDDNARPHRTHAVEELLESEDFTRMDWPAYSPDLNPIEHVWDALGRRIAVRLHPAENAQQHKQMLIEEWTLLPQEMLYQLVLSMRRRWEATIALRCFAHPLRT
;
A
#
# COMPACT_ATOMS: atom_id res chain seq x y z
N MET A 1 11.56 17.55 -1.40
CA MET A 1 11.83 16.24 -0.77
C MET A 1 10.55 15.45 -0.79
N LEU A 2 10.57 14.23 -1.33
CA LEU A 2 9.47 13.28 -1.17
C LEU A 2 9.40 12.98 0.33
N ASN A 3 8.34 13.39 1.01
CA ASN A 3 8.13 13.09 2.43
C ASN A 3 7.73 11.61 2.67
N GLY A 4 8.07 10.69 1.75
CA GLY A 4 7.70 9.29 1.83
C GLY A 4 6.20 9.01 1.66
N ARG A 5 5.43 9.98 1.12
CA ARG A 5 3.98 9.86 0.89
C ARG A 5 3.64 10.36 -0.52
N THR A 6 2.83 9.62 -1.26
CA THR A 6 2.24 10.06 -2.53
C THR A 6 0.89 10.71 -2.31
N GLU A 7 0.35 11.32 -3.36
CA GLU A 7 -1.08 11.59 -3.42
C GLU A 7 -1.88 10.29 -3.36
N LEU A 8 -3.10 10.37 -2.83
CA LEU A 8 -4.04 9.25 -2.85
C LEU A 8 -4.82 9.25 -4.16
N HIS A 9 -4.57 8.25 -5.01
CA HIS A 9 -5.33 8.07 -6.25
C HIS A 9 -6.69 7.44 -5.96
N VAL A 10 -7.76 8.05 -6.48
CA VAL A 10 -9.14 7.52 -6.33
C VAL A 10 -9.73 7.30 -7.72
N TYR A 11 -10.05 6.04 -8.02
CA TYR A 11 -10.70 5.64 -9.26
C TYR A 11 -12.18 6.05 -9.25
N ASP A 12 -12.57 6.98 -10.12
CA ASP A 12 -13.94 7.51 -10.13
C ASP A 12 -14.97 6.54 -10.73
N ARG A 13 -14.54 5.65 -11.64
CA ARG A 13 -15.40 4.66 -12.33
C ARG A 13 -14.61 3.44 -12.77
N GLY A 14 -15.33 2.32 -12.92
CA GLY A 14 -14.82 1.08 -13.49
C GLY A 14 -13.94 0.28 -12.53
N SER A 15 -13.60 -0.93 -12.94
CA SER A 15 -12.67 -1.78 -12.18
C SER A 15 -11.23 -1.33 -12.39
N VAL A 16 -10.39 -1.60 -11.39
CA VAL A 16 -8.93 -1.46 -11.52
C VAL A 16 -8.43 -2.64 -12.35
N THR A 17 -7.87 -2.34 -13.52
CA THR A 17 -7.17 -3.32 -14.38
C THR A 17 -5.66 -3.15 -14.23
N GLY A 18 -4.88 -4.11 -14.73
CA GLY A 18 -3.42 -3.98 -14.73
C GLY A 18 -2.93 -2.75 -15.49
N ASP A 19 -3.51 -2.47 -16.66
CA ASP A 19 -3.13 -1.29 -17.46
C ASP A 19 -3.41 0.02 -16.71
N ARG A 20 -4.57 0.12 -16.07
CA ARG A 20 -4.89 1.29 -15.23
C ARG A 20 -4.00 1.39 -14.01
N TYR A 21 -3.61 0.27 -13.42
CA TYR A 21 -2.64 0.28 -12.34
C TYR A 21 -1.27 0.80 -12.83
N CYS A 22 -0.83 0.38 -14.02
CA CYS A 22 0.38 0.90 -14.65
C CYS A 22 0.30 2.41 -14.92
N GLU A 23 -0.75 2.87 -15.59
CA GLU A 23 -0.89 4.26 -16.06
C GLU A 23 -1.23 5.24 -14.93
N ASP A 24 -2.17 4.87 -14.07
CA ASP A 24 -2.74 5.79 -13.08
C ASP A 24 -1.93 5.80 -11.76
N VAL A 25 -1.18 4.73 -11.47
CA VAL A 25 -0.50 4.53 -10.17
C VAL A 25 1.00 4.30 -10.31
N LEU A 26 1.43 3.28 -11.07
CA LEU A 26 2.85 2.94 -11.13
C LEU A 26 3.66 4.01 -11.85
N LEU A 27 3.40 4.29 -13.13
CA LEU A 27 4.18 5.24 -13.93
C LEU A 27 4.35 6.62 -13.27
N PRO A 28 3.29 7.25 -12.70
CA PRO A 28 3.42 8.55 -12.06
C PRO A 28 4.28 8.53 -10.80
N HIS A 29 4.40 7.40 -10.10
CA HIS A 29 5.03 7.34 -8.77
C HIS A 29 6.36 6.57 -8.77
N VAL A 30 6.40 5.42 -9.44
CA VAL A 30 7.56 4.52 -9.56
C VAL A 30 8.76 5.30 -10.09
N ARG A 31 8.61 6.05 -11.20
CA ARG A 31 9.71 6.88 -11.74
C ARG A 31 10.21 7.94 -10.77
N LEU A 32 9.29 8.59 -10.05
CA LEU A 32 9.65 9.62 -9.07
C LEU A 32 10.50 9.05 -7.94
N PHE A 33 10.09 7.91 -7.35
CA PHE A 33 10.84 7.29 -6.27
C PHE A 33 12.12 6.62 -6.77
N ARG A 34 12.14 6.06 -7.99
CA ARG A 34 13.36 5.52 -8.59
C ARG A 34 14.43 6.58 -8.71
N GLY A 35 14.08 7.75 -9.27
CA GLY A 35 15.02 8.85 -9.43
C GLY A 35 15.54 9.41 -8.10
N ALA A 36 14.75 9.30 -7.03
CA ALA A 36 15.10 9.84 -5.72
C ALA A 36 15.87 8.86 -4.81
N ILE A 37 15.52 7.57 -4.85
CA ILE A 37 16.06 6.52 -3.95
C ILE A 37 17.11 5.66 -4.67
N GLY A 38 17.02 5.51 -5.99
CA GLY A 38 17.94 4.70 -6.77
C GLY A 38 17.70 3.19 -6.65
N GLN A 39 18.78 2.41 -6.77
CA GLN A 39 18.76 0.94 -6.81
C GLN A 39 18.29 0.28 -5.50
N ASP A 40 18.38 0.97 -4.38
CA ASP A 40 17.96 0.46 -3.08
C ASP A 40 16.44 0.46 -2.86
N LEU A 41 15.67 0.98 -3.82
CA LEU A 41 14.22 0.99 -3.77
C LEU A 41 13.64 -0.41 -3.99
N ILE A 42 13.01 -0.93 -2.94
CA ILE A 42 12.25 -2.18 -2.99
C ILE A 42 10.76 -1.84 -3.09
N PHE A 43 10.11 -2.26 -4.18
CA PHE A 43 8.68 -2.11 -4.39
C PHE A 43 7.90 -3.23 -3.69
N MET A 44 6.78 -2.90 -3.06
CA MET A 44 5.94 -3.86 -2.35
C MET A 44 4.46 -3.58 -2.65
N ASP A 45 3.70 -4.65 -2.88
CA ASP A 45 2.24 -4.66 -2.94
C ASP A 45 1.67 -5.99 -2.38
N ASP A 46 0.34 -6.14 -2.44
CA ASP A 46 -0.42 -7.23 -1.82
C ASP A 46 -0.74 -8.42 -2.75
N ASN A 47 -0.17 -8.46 -3.96
CA ASN A 47 -0.49 -9.44 -5.01
C ASN A 47 -1.95 -9.44 -5.50
N ALA A 48 -2.71 -8.36 -5.35
CA ALA A 48 -4.05 -8.29 -5.95
C ALA A 48 -3.98 -8.59 -7.46
N ARG A 49 -5.06 -9.18 -8.02
CA ARG A 49 -5.08 -9.63 -9.43
C ARG A 49 -4.61 -8.56 -10.44
N PRO A 50 -4.99 -7.28 -10.32
CA PRO A 50 -4.50 -6.24 -11.22
C PRO A 50 -2.98 -6.00 -11.11
N HIS A 51 -2.36 -6.27 -9.97
CA HIS A 51 -0.92 -6.06 -9.73
C HIS A 51 -0.05 -7.21 -10.27
N ARG A 52 -0.67 -8.27 -10.81
CA ARG A 52 -0.01 -9.50 -11.28
C ARG A 52 -0.31 -9.78 -12.75
N THR A 53 -0.69 -8.75 -13.52
CA THR A 53 -0.84 -8.87 -14.97
C THR A 53 0.52 -8.80 -15.67
N HIS A 54 0.59 -9.29 -16.91
CA HIS A 54 1.80 -9.20 -17.73
C HIS A 54 2.30 -7.76 -17.88
N ALA A 55 1.40 -6.82 -18.14
CA ALA A 55 1.74 -5.40 -18.31
C ALA A 55 2.41 -4.79 -17.06
N VAL A 56 2.01 -5.23 -15.86
CA VAL A 56 2.62 -4.76 -14.61
C VAL A 56 4.01 -5.34 -14.42
N GLU A 57 4.18 -6.65 -14.65
CA GLU A 57 5.50 -7.29 -14.52
C GLU A 57 6.49 -6.71 -15.54
N GLU A 58 6.07 -6.52 -16.80
CA GLU A 58 6.89 -5.90 -17.86
C GLU A 58 7.27 -4.45 -17.51
N LEU A 59 6.35 -3.67 -16.93
CA LEU A 59 6.65 -2.31 -16.51
C LEU A 59 7.71 -2.29 -15.39
N LEU A 60 7.54 -3.13 -14.35
CA LEU A 60 8.47 -3.18 -13.24
C LEU A 60 9.87 -3.64 -13.69
N GLU A 61 9.94 -4.61 -14.61
CA GLU A 61 11.21 -5.06 -15.20
C GLU A 61 11.87 -3.95 -16.03
N SER A 62 11.11 -3.26 -16.90
CA SER A 62 11.67 -2.18 -17.74
C SER A 62 12.15 -0.95 -16.96
N GLU A 63 11.56 -0.70 -15.79
CA GLU A 63 11.96 0.38 -14.87
C GLU A 63 13.03 -0.07 -13.84
N ASP A 64 13.53 -1.32 -13.95
CA ASP A 64 14.57 -1.93 -13.08
C ASP A 64 14.19 -1.91 -11.59
N PHE A 65 12.93 -2.26 -11.30
CA PHE A 65 12.40 -2.33 -9.95
C PHE A 65 12.52 -3.71 -9.34
N THR A 66 13.15 -3.79 -8.17
CA THR A 66 13.10 -4.98 -7.34
C THR A 66 11.78 -5.03 -6.59
N ARG A 67 10.93 -6.00 -6.91
CA ARG A 67 9.69 -6.27 -6.18
C ARG A 67 9.96 -7.25 -5.03
N MET A 68 9.43 -6.94 -3.86
CA MET A 68 9.46 -7.81 -2.69
C MET A 68 8.50 -9.00 -2.90
N ASP A 69 8.98 -10.21 -2.63
CA ASP A 69 8.11 -11.37 -2.53
C ASP A 69 7.17 -11.22 -1.33
N TRP A 70 5.87 -11.24 -1.60
CA TRP A 70 4.85 -11.09 -0.59
C TRP A 70 3.96 -12.35 -0.51
N PRO A 71 3.69 -12.91 0.68
CA PRO A 71 2.79 -14.04 0.81
C PRO A 71 1.34 -13.63 0.56
N ALA A 72 0.61 -14.44 -0.21
CA ALA A 72 -0.83 -14.24 -0.40
C ALA A 72 -1.59 -14.29 0.95
N TYR A 73 -2.71 -13.57 1.03
CA TYR A 73 -3.62 -13.57 2.19
C TYR A 73 -2.96 -13.20 3.52
N SER A 74 -2.03 -12.24 3.51
CA SER A 74 -1.34 -11.76 4.73
C SER A 74 -1.60 -10.26 4.97
N PRO A 75 -2.86 -9.84 5.16
CA PRO A 75 -3.20 -8.43 5.37
C PRO A 75 -2.54 -7.86 6.65
N ASP A 76 -2.39 -8.67 7.70
CA ASP A 76 -1.75 -8.27 8.97
C ASP A 76 -0.30 -7.79 8.78
N LEU A 77 0.35 -8.26 7.72
CA LEU A 77 1.72 -7.87 7.40
C LEU A 77 1.78 -6.58 6.59
N ASN A 78 0.70 -6.23 5.88
CA ASN A 78 0.71 -5.12 4.93
C ASN A 78 0.53 -3.79 5.70
N PRO A 79 1.54 -2.90 5.72
CA PRO A 79 1.43 -1.61 6.41
C PRO A 79 0.27 -0.76 5.90
N ILE A 80 -0.12 -0.89 4.62
CA ILE A 80 -1.17 -0.05 4.03
C ILE A 80 -2.54 -0.33 4.68
N GLU A 81 -2.79 -1.55 5.15
CA GLU A 81 -4.03 -1.92 5.85
C GLU A 81 -4.18 -1.12 7.15
N HIS A 82 -3.09 -0.93 7.89
CA HIS A 82 -3.10 -0.08 9.08
C HIS A 82 -3.33 1.40 8.75
N VAL A 83 -2.86 1.85 7.59
CA VAL A 83 -3.12 3.20 7.13
C VAL A 83 -4.60 3.37 6.76
N TRP A 84 -5.19 2.40 6.06
CA TRP A 84 -6.62 2.39 5.75
C TRP A 84 -7.50 2.37 7.01
N ASP A 85 -7.14 1.56 7.99
CA ASP A 85 -7.80 1.50 9.29
C ASP A 85 -7.69 2.84 10.06
N ALA A 86 -6.53 3.50 10.03
CA ALA A 86 -6.37 4.84 10.60
C ALA A 86 -7.24 5.90 9.89
N LEU A 87 -7.31 5.87 8.56
CA LEU A 87 -8.19 6.75 7.78
C LEU A 87 -9.66 6.49 8.11
N GLY A 88 -10.08 5.23 8.15
CA GLY A 88 -11.45 4.83 8.47
C GLY A 88 -11.89 5.36 9.85
N ARG A 89 -11.04 5.20 10.87
CA ARG A 89 -11.30 5.77 12.21
C ARG A 89 -11.44 7.28 12.19
N ARG A 90 -10.57 7.98 11.47
CA ARG A 90 -10.59 9.46 11.42
C ARG A 90 -11.84 9.98 10.71
N ILE A 91 -12.25 9.33 9.63
CA ILE A 91 -13.52 9.63 8.95
C ILE A 91 -14.72 9.34 9.87
N ALA A 92 -14.71 8.22 10.60
CA ALA A 92 -15.81 7.82 11.47
C ALA A 92 -16.09 8.79 12.63
N VAL A 93 -15.08 9.55 13.07
CA VAL A 93 -15.24 10.55 14.15
C VAL A 93 -15.50 11.97 13.65
N ARG A 94 -15.64 12.18 12.33
CA ARG A 94 -15.99 13.50 11.79
C ARG A 94 -17.40 13.89 12.24
N LEU A 95 -17.56 15.17 12.62
CA LEU A 95 -18.83 15.75 13.05
C LEU A 95 -19.90 15.68 11.95
N HIS A 96 -19.49 15.86 10.70
CA HIS A 96 -20.36 15.82 9.54
C HIS A 96 -20.04 14.56 8.74
N PRO A 97 -20.96 13.57 8.68
CA PRO A 97 -20.80 12.42 7.82
C PRO A 97 -20.95 12.84 6.36
N ALA A 98 -20.34 12.08 5.45
CA ALA A 98 -20.51 12.32 4.03
C ALA A 98 -21.85 11.75 3.55
N GLU A 99 -22.56 12.56 2.77
CA GLU A 99 -23.89 12.28 2.23
C GLU A 99 -23.84 11.59 0.86
N ASN A 100 -22.68 11.65 0.19
CA ASN A 100 -22.49 11.07 -1.14
C ASN A 100 -21.03 10.67 -1.39
N ALA A 101 -20.80 9.93 -2.47
CA ALA A 101 -19.49 9.42 -2.85
C ALA A 101 -18.44 10.52 -3.07
N GLN A 102 -18.85 11.68 -3.59
CA GLN A 102 -17.93 12.82 -3.81
C GLN A 102 -17.45 13.40 -2.48
N GLN A 103 -18.35 13.54 -1.51
CA GLN A 103 -17.98 13.96 -0.16
C GLN A 103 -17.09 12.90 0.50
N HIS A 104 -17.39 11.59 0.38
CA HIS A 104 -16.49 10.53 0.90
C HIS A 104 -15.09 10.63 0.31
N LYS A 105 -14.96 10.82 -1.00
CA LYS A 105 -13.67 11.02 -1.70
C LYS A 105 -12.93 12.22 -1.12
N GLN A 106 -13.61 13.35 -0.95
CA GLN A 106 -13.02 14.56 -0.41
C GLN A 106 -12.54 14.37 1.04
N MET A 107 -13.36 13.75 1.89
CA MET A 107 -13.00 13.46 3.28
C MET A 107 -11.78 12.53 3.37
N LEU A 108 -11.70 11.53 2.48
CA LEU A 108 -10.59 10.60 2.44
C LEU A 108 -9.27 11.29 2.06
N ILE A 109 -9.30 12.16 1.05
CA ILE A 109 -8.12 12.95 0.62
C ILE A 109 -7.69 13.91 1.74
N GLU A 110 -8.63 14.60 2.37
CA GLU A 110 -8.32 15.48 3.50
C GLU A 110 -7.67 14.74 4.66
N GLU A 111 -8.26 13.63 5.11
CA GLU A 111 -7.67 12.84 6.20
C GLU A 111 -6.31 12.26 5.81
N TRP A 112 -6.14 11.83 4.55
CA TRP A 112 -4.85 11.40 4.02
C TRP A 112 -3.78 12.48 4.17
N THR A 113 -4.10 13.72 3.77
CA THR A 113 -3.15 14.84 3.88
C THR A 113 -2.81 15.18 5.34
N LEU A 114 -3.77 15.02 6.25
CA LEU A 114 -3.63 15.30 7.67
C LEU A 114 -3.02 14.14 8.48
N LEU A 115 -2.83 12.97 7.88
CA LEU A 115 -2.18 11.86 8.58
C LEU A 115 -0.76 12.26 9.00
N PRO A 116 -0.40 12.06 10.28
CA PRO A 116 0.95 12.38 10.74
C PRO A 116 2.00 11.55 10.02
N GLN A 117 3.04 12.21 9.48
CA GLN A 117 4.14 11.53 8.79
C GLN A 117 4.85 10.53 9.71
N GLU A 118 4.97 10.85 11.00
CA GLU A 118 5.54 9.98 12.02
C GLU A 118 4.79 8.64 12.10
N MET A 119 3.46 8.65 11.96
CA MET A 119 2.67 7.41 11.95
C MET A 119 3.07 6.50 10.79
N LEU A 120 3.22 7.06 9.58
CA LEU A 120 3.63 6.30 8.41
C LEU A 120 5.04 5.72 8.58
N TYR A 121 5.96 6.52 9.12
CA TYR A 121 7.33 6.09 9.40
C TYR A 121 7.37 4.93 10.41
N GLN A 122 6.63 5.03 11.52
CA GLN A 122 6.56 3.98 12.53
C GLN A 122 5.93 2.69 11.97
N LEU A 123 4.95 2.78 11.07
CA LEU A 123 4.37 1.60 10.41
C LEU A 123 5.38 0.85 9.55
N VAL A 124 6.22 1.58 8.79
CA VAL A 124 7.31 0.98 8.01
C VAL A 124 8.36 0.35 8.93
N LEU A 125 8.82 1.06 9.97
CA LEU A 125 9.78 0.52 10.94
C LEU A 125 9.26 -0.71 11.68
N SER A 126 7.94 -0.81 11.91
CA SER A 126 7.32 -1.95 12.58
C SER A 126 7.29 -3.23 11.73
N MET A 127 7.49 -3.15 10.41
CA MET A 127 7.34 -4.28 9.49
C MET A 127 8.15 -5.50 9.89
N ARG A 128 9.43 -5.30 10.24
CA ARG A 128 10.32 -6.38 10.68
C ARG A 128 9.75 -7.14 11.88
N ARG A 129 9.33 -6.40 12.91
CA ARG A 129 8.75 -7.00 14.13
C ARG A 129 7.45 -7.76 13.83
N ARG A 130 6.61 -7.22 12.94
CA ARG A 130 5.36 -7.89 12.52
C ARG A 130 5.65 -9.19 11.76
N TRP A 131 6.62 -9.18 10.84
CA TRP A 131 7.10 -10.38 10.17
C TRP A 131 7.62 -11.44 11.14
N GLU A 132 8.50 -11.05 12.08
CA GLU A 132 9.04 -11.95 13.10
C GLU A 132 7.92 -12.58 13.95
N ALA A 133 6.93 -11.78 14.36
CA ALA A 133 5.78 -12.28 15.10
C ALA A 133 4.93 -13.28 14.30
N THR A 134 4.68 -13.03 13.02
CA THR A 134 3.94 -13.96 12.15
C THR A 134 4.68 -15.27 11.92
N ILE A 135 6.02 -15.23 11.76
CA ILE A 135 6.83 -16.45 11.65
C ILE A 135 6.72 -17.26 12.94
N ALA A 136 6.87 -16.62 14.11
CA ALA A 136 6.75 -17.29 15.39
C ALA A 136 5.40 -18.00 15.54
N LEU A 137 4.29 -17.31 15.26
CA LEU A 137 2.94 -17.88 15.33
C LEU A 137 2.73 -19.09 14.40
N ARG A 138 3.32 -19.07 13.19
CA ARG A 138 3.24 -20.19 12.25
C ARG A 138 4.09 -21.39 12.70
N CYS A 139 5.25 -21.15 13.33
CA CYS A 139 6.07 -22.22 13.92
C CYS A 139 5.39 -22.90 15.11
N PHE A 140 4.55 -22.20 15.87
CA PHE A 140 3.78 -22.80 16.97
C PHE A 140 2.52 -23.55 16.51
N ALA A 141 1.99 -23.25 15.32
CA ALA A 141 0.77 -23.87 14.79
C ALA A 141 1.00 -25.23 14.10
N HIS A 142 2.25 -25.69 13.97
CA HIS A 142 2.56 -27.01 13.41
C HIS A 142 3.56 -27.77 14.29
N PRO A 143 3.12 -28.37 15.41
CA PRO A 143 3.90 -29.44 16.01
C PRO A 143 3.87 -30.61 15.04
N LEU A 144 5.06 -30.99 14.57
CA LEU A 144 5.34 -32.20 13.81
C LEU A 144 4.51 -33.37 14.38
N ARG A 145 3.53 -33.85 13.60
CA ARG A 145 2.97 -35.18 13.85
C ARG A 145 4.04 -36.18 13.39
N THR A 146 4.80 -36.67 14.36
CA THR A 146 5.56 -37.93 14.26
C THR A 146 4.61 -39.10 14.10
#